data_AF-A0A4Z0HDI1-F1
#
_entry.id   AF-A0A4Z0HDI1-F1
#
_cell.length_a   1.000
_cell.length_b   1.000
_cell.length_c   1.000
_cell.angle_alpha   90.00
_cell.angle_beta   90.00
_cell.angle_gamma   90.00
#
_symmetry.space_group_name_H-M   'P 1'
#
loop_
_entity.id
_entity.type
_entity.pdbx_description
1 polymer ?
#
loop_
_entity_poly.entity_id
_entity_poly.type
_entity_poly.pdbx_seq_one_letter_code
_entity_poly.pdbx_strand_id
1 'polypeptide(L)'
;MTTWQLGRVPGRPLRRDGDEHLVLPLWIAREGEVIGTSELALTTAEAEQLHAALCYALDGKPVPDFAPECRFSTQRGSNARR
;
A
#
# COMPACT_ATOMS: atom_id res chain seq x y z
N MET A 1 13.83 16.10 13.56
CA MET A 1 12.50 15.63 13.13
C MET A 1 12.43 14.15 13.46
N THR A 2 11.40 13.72 14.19
CA THR A 2 11.21 12.29 14.50
C THR A 2 10.79 11.54 13.25
N THR A 3 11.45 10.43 12.95
CA THR A 3 11.14 9.60 11.77
C THR A 3 10.15 8.51 12.16
N TRP A 4 9.07 8.41 11.39
CA TRP A 4 8.04 7.39 11.55
C TRP A 4 8.10 6.39 10.41
N GLN A 5 7.85 5.13 10.73
CA GLN A 5 7.85 4.03 9.77
C GLN A 5 6.64 3.13 10.00
N LEU A 6 6.15 2.57 8.90
CA LEU A 6 5.05 1.62 8.88
C LEU A 6 5.46 0.42 8.05
N GLY A 7 5.01 -0.77 8.43
CA GLY A 7 5.21 -1.96 7.62
C GLY A 7 4.24 -3.08 7.97
N ARG A 8 4.26 -4.14 7.17
CA ARG A 8 3.43 -5.34 7.38
C ARG A 8 3.90 -6.07 8.64
N VAL A 9 2.97 -6.51 9.49
CA VAL A 9 3.31 -7.45 10.58
C VAL A 9 3.67 -8.82 9.95
N PRO A 10 4.88 -9.35 10.18
CA PRO A 10 5.29 -10.65 9.65
C PRO A 10 4.35 -11.77 10.08
N GLY A 11 4.05 -12.70 9.17
CA GLY A 11 3.16 -13.82 9.44
C GLY A 11 1.68 -13.46 9.62
N ARG A 12 1.29 -12.19 9.49
CA ARG A 12 -0.11 -11.75 9.56
C ARG A 12 -0.60 -11.26 8.19
N PRO A 13 -1.28 -12.13 7.41
CA PRO A 13 -1.75 -11.79 6.08
C PRO A 13 -2.90 -10.76 6.13
N LEU A 14 -3.22 -10.21 4.96
CA LEU A 14 -4.47 -9.46 4.79
C LEU A 14 -5.62 -10.44 5.02
N ARG A 15 -6.64 -10.05 5.79
CA ARG A 15 -7.81 -10.88 6.06
C ARG A 15 -9.09 -10.13 5.74
N ARG A 16 -10.17 -10.86 5.51
CA ARG A 16 -11.53 -10.31 5.53
C ARG A 16 -12.08 -10.47 6.95
N ASP A 17 -12.78 -9.47 7.46
CA ASP A 17 -13.55 -9.60 8.70
C ASP A 17 -15.03 -9.95 8.42
N GLY A 18 -15.83 -10.03 9.48
CA GLY A 18 -17.24 -10.40 9.41
C GLY A 18 -18.14 -9.34 8.76
N ASP A 19 -17.65 -8.12 8.58
CA ASP A 19 -18.36 -6.98 7.98
C ASP A 19 -17.83 -6.69 6.56
N GLU A 20 -17.20 -7.69 5.93
CA GLU A 20 -16.57 -7.62 4.60
C GLU A 20 -15.43 -6.59 4.46
N HIS A 21 -14.88 -6.07 5.56
CA HIS A 21 -13.70 -5.21 5.50
C HIS A 21 -12.45 -6.03 5.19
N LEU A 22 -11.56 -5.43 4.41
CA LEU A 22 -10.18 -5.85 4.24
C LEU A 22 -9.36 -5.29 5.40
N VAL A 23 -8.88 -6.18 6.27
CA VAL A 23 -8.12 -5.83 7.47
C VAL A 23 -6.64 -6.17 7.27
N LEU A 24 -5.82 -5.13 7.37
CA LEU A 24 -4.38 -5.16 7.15
C LEU A 24 -3.61 -4.86 8.46
N PRO A 25 -2.99 -5.87 9.08
CA PRO A 25 -2.13 -5.66 10.25
C PRO A 25 -0.81 -4.97 9.89
N LEU A 26 -0.51 -3.86 10.57
CA LEU A 26 0.68 -3.05 10.41
C LEU A 26 1.46 -2.91 11.72
N TRP A 27 2.79 -2.90 11.67
CA TRP A 27 3.61 -2.38 12.76
C TRP A 27 3.90 -0.90 12.54
N ILE A 28 4.10 -0.20 13.64
CA ILE A 28 4.46 1.22 13.68
C ILE A 28 5.77 1.34 14.41
N ALA A 29 6.75 2.01 13.81
CA ALA A 29 8.03 2.29 14.44
C ALA A 29 8.30 3.79 14.49
N ARG A 30 9.01 4.19 15.54
CA ARG A 30 9.49 5.55 15.75
C ARG A 30 10.99 5.46 15.97
N GLU A 31 11.75 6.17 15.15
CA GLU A 31 13.23 6.19 15.24
C GLU A 31 13.84 4.77 15.18
N GLY A 32 13.23 3.89 14.37
CA GLY A 32 13.67 2.50 14.17
C GLY A 32 13.16 1.51 15.22
N GLU A 33 12.58 1.98 16.33
CA GLU A 33 12.01 1.12 17.37
C GLU A 33 10.52 0.86 17.10
N VAL A 34 10.11 -0.41 17.03
CA VAL A 34 8.69 -0.78 16.90
C VAL A 34 7.98 -0.47 18.21
N ILE A 35 7.04 0.48 18.16
CA ILE A 35 6.29 0.93 19.34
C ILE A 35 4.91 0.27 19.46
N GLY A 36 4.47 -0.45 18.42
CA GLY A 36 3.21 -1.17 18.47
C GLY A 36 2.74 -1.68 17.12
N THR A 37 1.55 -2.27 17.15
CA THR A 37 0.83 -2.74 15.96
C THR A 37 -0.54 -2.10 15.89
N SER A 38 -1.03 -1.86 14.68
CA SER A 38 -2.39 -1.38 14.41
C SER A 38 -2.98 -2.14 13.22
N GLU A 39 -4.30 -2.07 13.05
CA GLU A 39 -5.00 -2.65 11.91
C GLU A 39 -5.54 -1.52 11.03
N LEU A 40 -5.27 -1.58 9.73
CA LEU A 40 -5.94 -0.77 8.72
C LEU A 40 -7.12 -1.59 8.18
N ALA A 41 -8.33 -1.26 8.63
CA ALA A 41 -9.57 -1.84 8.12
C ALA A 41 -10.15 -0.92 7.05
N LEU A 42 -10.45 -1.49 5.89
CA LEU A 42 -11.01 -0.76 4.75
C LEU A 42 -12.16 -1.56 4.17
N THR A 43 -13.24 -0.89 3.78
CA THR A 43 -14.20 -1.48 2.85
C THR A 43 -13.54 -1.76 1.51
N THR A 44 -14.18 -2.56 0.66
CA THR A 44 -13.71 -2.76 -0.72
C THR A 44 -13.60 -1.43 -1.47
N ALA A 45 -14.58 -0.53 -1.31
CA ALA A 45 -14.58 0.78 -1.98
C ALA A 45 -13.40 1.67 -1.53
N GLU A 46 -13.12 1.73 -0.23
CA GLU A 46 -11.99 2.50 0.30
C GLU A 46 -10.65 1.90 -0.12
N ALA A 47 -10.54 0.57 -0.19
CA ALA A 47 -9.34 -0.09 -0.66
C ALA A 47 -9.03 0.23 -2.13
N GLU A 48 -10.05 0.26 -3.00
CA GLU A 48 -9.90 0.67 -4.39
C GLU A 48 -9.51 2.15 -4.53
N GLN A 49 -10.11 3.04 -3.72
CA GLN A 49 -9.72 4.45 -3.70
C GLN A 49 -8.26 4.64 -3.25
N LEU A 50 -7.85 3.94 -2.20
CA LEU A 50 -6.47 3.95 -1.71
C LEU A 50 -5.50 3.42 -2.78
N HIS A 51 -5.86 2.33 -3.46
CA HIS A 51 -5.08 1.79 -4.58
C HIS A 51 -4.87 2.84 -5.66
N ALA A 52 -5.94 3.49 -6.12
CA ALA A 52 -5.88 4.50 -7.17
C ALA A 52 -4.98 5.69 -6.77
N ALA A 53 -5.12 6.18 -5.53
CA ALA A 53 -4.30 7.26 -5.00
C ALA A 53 -2.80 6.88 -4.94
N LEU A 54 -2.48 5.66 -4.50
CA LEU A 54 -1.10 5.16 -4.46
C LEU A 54 -0.53 4.98 -5.87
N CYS A 55 -1.31 4.44 -6.81
CA CYS A 55 -0.90 4.31 -8.20
C CYS A 55 -0.54 5.66 -8.82
N TYR A 56 -1.35 6.69 -8.58
CA TYR A 56 -1.10 8.06 -9.03
C TYR A 56 0.16 8.66 -8.38
N ALA A 57 0.30 8.54 -7.06
CA ALA A 57 1.46 9.08 -6.33
C ALA A 57 2.79 8.43 -6.75
N LEU A 58 2.73 7.18 -7.19
CA LEU A 58 3.89 6.42 -7.67
C LEU A 58 4.11 6.57 -9.19
N ASP A 59 3.29 7.33 -9.91
CA ASP A 59 3.49 7.54 -11.34
C ASP A 59 4.85 8.19 -11.65
N GLY A 60 5.46 7.78 -12.77
CA GLY A 60 6.82 8.19 -13.16
C GLY A 60 7.95 7.68 -12.27
N LYS A 61 7.67 6.94 -11.18
CA LYS A 61 8.69 6.24 -10.39
C LYS A 61 9.09 4.92 -11.07
N PRO A 62 10.38 4.52 -10.98
CA PRO A 62 10.80 3.22 -11.46
C PRO A 62 9.97 2.12 -10.80
N VAL A 63 9.51 1.16 -11.60
CA VAL A 63 8.73 0.02 -11.12
C VAL A 63 9.69 -1.08 -10.71
N PRO A 64 9.71 -1.51 -9.43
CA PRO A 64 10.54 -2.63 -8.99
C PRO A 64 10.13 -3.94 -9.66
N ASP A 65 11.06 -4.89 -9.78
CA ASP A 65 10.80 -6.20 -10.40
C ASP A 65 9.68 -7.00 -9.72
N PHE A 66 9.45 -6.75 -8.44
CA PHE A 66 8.42 -7.39 -7.61
C PHE A 66 7.15 -6.53 -7.45
N ALA A 67 6.96 -5.52 -8.29
CA ALA A 67 5.78 -4.68 -8.23
C ALA A 67 4.52 -5.44 -8.67
N PRO A 68 3.32 -5.07 -8.16
CA PRO A 68 2.06 -5.65 -8.60
C PRO A 68 1.82 -5.41 -10.09
N GLU A 69 1.10 -6.33 -10.75
CA GLU A 69 0.86 -6.27 -12.19
C GLU A 69 0.24 -4.94 -12.67
N CYS A 70 -0.62 -4.35 -11.83
CA CYS A 70 -1.26 -3.06 -12.10
C CYS A 70 -0.28 -1.89 -12.27
N ARG A 71 0.98 -2.02 -11.86
CA ARG A 71 2.03 -1.00 -12.04
C ARG A 71 2.72 -1.09 -13.41
N PHE A 72 2.57 -2.19 -14.15
CA PHE A 72 3.16 -2.32 -15.49
C PHE A 72 2.27 -1.75 -16.59
N SER A 73 0.95 -1.68 -16.39
CA SER A 73 0.00 -1.16 -17.38
C SER A 73 -0.04 0.37 -17.42
N THR A 74 0.24 1.07 -16.32
CA THR A 74 0.25 2.55 -16.26
C THR A 74 1.43 3.18 -17.02
N GLN A 75 2.54 2.47 -17.21
CA GLN A 75 3.68 2.98 -18.01
C GLN A 75 3.38 3.04 -19.52
N ARG A 76 2.33 2.38 -20.00
CA ARG A 76 1.96 2.40 -21.43
C ARG A 76 1.25 3.70 -21.86
N GLY A 77 1.23 4.73 -20.99
CA GLY A 77 0.54 6.00 -21.21
C GLY A 77 1.42 7.23 -21.51
N SER A 78 2.75 7.18 -21.38
CA SER A 78 3.59 8.39 -21.52
C SER A 78 4.61 8.38 -22.67
N ASN A 79 4.42 7.52 -23.68
CA ASN A 79 5.19 7.58 -24.92
C ASN A 79 4.30 7.46 -26.19
N ALA A 80 3.20 8.19 -26.21
CA ALA A 80 2.40 8.39 -27.41
C ALA A 80 2.06 9.87 -27.61
N ARG A 81 2.80 10.49 -28.55
CA ARG A 81 2.68 11.80 -29.24
C ARG A 81 3.87 12.70 -28.92
N ARG A 82 4.93 12.63 -29.75
CA ARG A 82 5.13 13.33 -31.03
C ARG A 82 5.46 14.80 -30.81
#